data_AF-A0A956YLP4-F1
#
_entry.id   AF-A0A956YLP4-F1
#
_cell.length_a   1.000
_cell.length_b   1.000
_cell.length_c   1.000
_cell.angle_alpha   90.00
_cell.angle_beta   90.00
_cell.angle_gamma   90.00
#
_symmetry.space_group_name_H-M   'P 1'
#
loop_
_entity.id
_entity.type
_entity.pdbx_description
1 polymer ?
#
loop_
_entity_poly.entity_id
_entity_poly.type
_entity_poly.pdbx_seq_one_letter_code
_entity_poly.pdbx_strand_id
1 'polypeptide(L)'
;MIKKTFLFVWLFLAGCNSIIPATPTPQFTLPPDTIPITDESGATVATQPGGLWVMVSGVDEHGLIIEHELVLFDEPDNEEATTSLIHTGTAVVVHEIRQTGPQGLRRFYRVQALNGQLGWISDYYVRRVVYLFDENGTAVSLLAAPDGKEVAQVANVTPVIIKEPTGADWWIVQTVEGDVLGWVQTEFIKESPEPEFLLNQQHTHEP
;
A
#
# COMPACT_ATOMS: atom_id res chain seq x y z
N MET A 1 -7.34 -83.68 20.08
CA MET A 1 -6.94 -82.42 20.76
C MET A 1 -6.09 -81.60 19.80
N ILE A 2 -6.64 -80.50 19.30
CA ILE A 2 -6.04 -79.63 18.29
C ILE A 2 -5.78 -78.28 18.98
N LYS A 3 -4.55 -77.77 18.96
CA LYS A 3 -4.25 -76.38 19.28
C LYS A 3 -3.74 -75.70 18.02
N LYS A 4 -4.64 -74.96 17.35
CA LYS A 4 -4.32 -74.00 16.29
C LYS A 4 -4.08 -72.66 16.97
N THR A 5 -2.85 -72.17 16.91
CA THR A 5 -2.47 -70.84 17.37
C THR A 5 -2.90 -69.83 16.29
N PHE A 6 -3.92 -69.03 16.57
CA PHE A 6 -4.29 -67.88 15.75
C PHE A 6 -3.42 -66.69 16.17
N LEU A 7 -2.55 -66.24 15.29
CA LEU A 7 -1.77 -65.01 15.46
C LEU A 7 -2.60 -63.85 14.89
N PHE A 8 -3.12 -62.99 15.76
CA PHE A 8 -3.81 -61.75 15.37
C PHE A 8 -2.75 -60.66 15.15
N VAL A 9 -2.50 -60.31 13.89
CA VAL A 9 -1.66 -59.16 13.53
C VAL A 9 -2.55 -57.92 13.48
N TRP A 10 -2.42 -57.05 14.47
CA TRP A 10 -3.01 -55.71 14.48
C TRP A 10 -2.15 -54.78 13.64
N LEU A 11 -2.66 -54.37 12.46
CA LEU A 11 -2.11 -53.23 11.72
C LEU A 11 -2.49 -51.94 12.45
N PHE A 12 -1.53 -51.33 13.14
CA PHE A 12 -1.64 -49.93 13.56
C PHE A 12 -1.39 -49.04 12.34
N LEU A 13 -2.46 -48.42 11.81
CA LEU A 13 -2.33 -47.26 10.93
C LEU A 13 -1.84 -46.09 11.79
N ALA A 14 -0.54 -45.80 11.71
CA ALA A 14 0.01 -44.53 12.14
C ALA A 14 -0.45 -43.45 11.13
N GLY A 15 -1.56 -42.78 11.44
CA GLY A 15 -1.96 -41.56 10.76
C GLY A 15 -0.92 -40.48 11.06
N CYS A 16 -0.14 -40.10 10.04
CA CYS A 16 0.64 -38.87 10.07
C CYS A 16 -0.35 -37.69 10.11
N ASN A 17 -0.68 -37.22 11.32
CA ASN A 17 -1.23 -35.87 11.48
C ASN A 17 -0.10 -34.90 11.17
N SER A 18 0.01 -34.53 9.88
CA SER A 18 0.77 -33.36 9.47
C SER A 18 0.13 -32.15 10.12
N ILE A 19 0.66 -31.75 11.27
CA ILE A 19 0.43 -30.42 11.84
C ILE A 19 1.04 -29.47 10.82
N ILE A 20 0.21 -28.93 9.93
CA ILE A 20 0.60 -27.82 9.07
C ILE A 20 0.93 -26.68 10.04
N PRO A 21 2.19 -26.22 10.14
CA PRO A 21 2.46 -25.03 10.93
C PRO A 21 1.61 -23.92 10.32
N ALA A 22 0.72 -23.32 11.13
CA ALA A 22 -0.01 -22.14 10.72
C ALA A 22 1.04 -21.13 10.25
N THR A 23 0.91 -20.68 9.00
CA THR A 23 1.73 -19.60 8.47
C THR A 23 1.68 -18.47 9.49
N PRO A 24 2.82 -17.95 9.97
CA PRO A 24 2.79 -16.88 10.95
C PRO A 24 1.98 -15.73 10.34
N THR A 25 0.85 -15.40 10.97
CA THR A 25 0.16 -14.15 10.66
C THR A 25 1.16 -13.05 10.98
N PRO A 26 1.56 -12.22 10.01
CA PRO A 26 2.48 -11.13 10.28
C PRO A 26 1.92 -10.30 11.45
N GLN A 27 2.73 -10.03 12.46
CA GLN A 27 2.34 -9.09 13.51
C GLN A 27 2.64 -7.68 13.01
N PHE A 28 1.57 -6.98 12.67
CA PHE A 28 1.59 -5.62 12.12
C PHE A 28 1.81 -4.60 13.24
N THR A 29 2.77 -3.70 13.08
CA THR A 29 2.77 -2.44 13.85
C THR A 29 2.09 -1.43 12.95
N LEU A 30 0.76 -1.35 13.07
CA LEU A 30 0.01 -0.34 12.33
C LEU A 30 0.43 1.06 12.84
N PRO A 31 0.38 2.09 11.98
CA PRO A 31 0.52 3.48 12.40
C PRO A 31 -0.48 3.78 13.53
N PRO A 32 -0.30 4.88 14.31
CA PRO A 32 -1.21 5.21 15.39
C PRO A 32 -2.68 5.09 14.95
N ASP A 33 -3.53 4.56 15.83
CA ASP A 33 -4.95 4.25 15.54
C ASP A 33 -5.75 5.47 15.03
N THR A 34 -5.21 6.67 15.23
CA THR A 34 -5.69 7.93 14.65
C THR A 34 -4.54 8.78 14.14
N ILE A 35 -4.78 9.53 13.06
CA ILE A 35 -3.87 10.55 12.55
C ILE A 35 -4.40 11.92 12.98
N PRO A 36 -3.62 12.71 13.72
CA PRO A 36 -4.01 14.06 14.11
C PRO A 36 -4.08 14.98 12.89
N ILE A 37 -5.11 15.81 12.87
CA ILE A 37 -5.24 16.96 11.98
C ILE A 37 -4.96 18.20 12.83
N THR A 38 -3.90 18.94 12.50
CA THR A 38 -3.38 20.08 13.26
C THR A 38 -3.53 21.40 12.49
N ASP A 39 -3.65 22.50 13.21
CA ASP A 39 -3.57 23.85 12.63
C ASP A 39 -2.11 24.35 12.55
N GLU A 40 -1.89 25.56 12.02
CA GLU A 40 -0.57 26.19 11.89
C GLU A 40 0.24 26.21 13.21
N SER A 41 -0.43 26.31 14.36
CA SER A 41 0.22 26.30 15.67
C SER A 41 0.65 24.89 16.14
N GLY A 42 0.19 23.85 15.46
CA GLY A 42 0.37 22.45 15.83
C GLY A 42 -0.69 21.93 16.80
N ALA A 43 -1.70 22.72 17.12
CA ALA A 43 -2.82 22.27 17.94
C ALA A 43 -3.70 21.31 17.13
N THR A 44 -4.08 20.18 17.73
CA THR A 44 -5.00 19.22 17.10
C THR A 44 -6.40 19.81 17.03
N VAL A 45 -6.93 19.95 15.82
CA VAL A 45 -8.29 20.45 15.55
C VAL A 45 -9.26 19.32 15.20
N ALA A 46 -8.76 18.18 14.72
CA ALA A 46 -9.53 16.98 14.46
C ALA A 46 -8.64 15.74 14.44
N THR A 47 -9.25 14.56 14.35
CA THR A 47 -8.54 13.28 14.15
C THR A 47 -9.22 12.50 13.05
N GLN A 48 -8.45 11.84 12.19
CA GLN A 48 -8.97 10.85 11.25
C GLN A 48 -8.57 9.43 11.72
N PRO A 49 -9.31 8.38 11.31
CA PRO A 49 -8.87 7.00 11.51
C PRO A 49 -7.45 6.77 10.95
N GLY A 50 -6.65 6.02 11.70
CA GLY A 50 -5.25 5.72 11.40
C GLY A 50 -5.05 4.66 10.32
N GLY A 51 -3.78 4.29 10.09
CA GLY A 51 -3.43 3.30 9.07
C GLY A 51 -3.52 3.81 7.62
N LEU A 52 -3.42 5.13 7.42
CA LEU A 52 -3.47 5.73 6.09
C LEU A 52 -2.12 5.61 5.40
N TRP A 53 -2.02 4.64 4.49
CA TRP A 53 -1.00 4.60 3.47
C TRP A 53 -1.48 5.36 2.24
N VAL A 54 -0.59 6.15 1.67
CA VAL A 54 -0.82 6.91 0.44
C VAL A 54 0.35 6.72 -0.49
N MET A 55 0.14 6.97 -1.77
CA MET A 55 1.22 7.10 -2.73
C MET A 55 1.55 8.57 -2.92
N VAL A 56 2.83 8.93 -2.94
CA VAL A 56 3.26 10.25 -3.39
C VAL A 56 3.46 10.23 -4.90
N SER A 57 2.93 11.22 -5.60
CA SER A 57 2.95 11.25 -7.05
C SER A 57 3.05 12.65 -7.62
N GLY A 58 3.99 12.83 -8.55
CA GLY A 58 4.13 14.04 -9.38
C GLY A 58 3.26 14.03 -10.63
N VAL A 59 2.30 13.10 -10.72
CA VAL A 59 1.30 13.05 -11.80
C VAL A 59 0.25 14.13 -11.59
N ASP A 60 -0.03 14.95 -12.59
CA ASP A 60 -1.08 15.98 -12.53
C ASP A 60 -2.51 15.41 -12.70
N GLU A 61 -3.53 16.27 -12.67
CA GLU A 61 -4.93 15.86 -12.89
C GLU A 61 -5.20 15.27 -14.29
N HIS A 62 -4.29 15.45 -15.23
CA HIS A 62 -4.38 14.96 -16.60
C HIS A 62 -3.61 13.66 -16.80
N GLY A 63 -2.91 13.14 -15.79
CA GLY A 63 -2.13 11.91 -15.90
C GLY A 63 -0.67 12.10 -16.35
N LEU A 64 -0.19 13.36 -16.46
CA LEU A 64 1.19 13.65 -16.86
C LEU A 64 2.11 13.69 -15.64
N ILE A 65 3.20 12.91 -15.65
CA ILE A 65 4.29 13.06 -14.67
C ILE A 65 5.00 14.38 -14.96
N ILE A 66 4.77 15.38 -14.11
CA ILE A 66 5.49 16.66 -14.14
C ILE A 66 6.78 16.56 -13.32
N GLU A 67 6.78 15.72 -12.28
CA GLU A 67 7.88 15.58 -11.32
C GLU A 67 8.21 14.10 -11.03
N HIS A 68 9.47 13.70 -11.28
CA HIS A 68 9.95 12.33 -11.00
C HIS A 68 10.46 12.18 -9.56
N GLU A 69 10.94 13.27 -8.99
CA GLU A 69 11.37 13.40 -7.61
C GLU A 69 10.62 14.55 -6.96
N LEU A 70 10.10 14.29 -5.78
CA LEU A 70 9.31 15.23 -5.00
C LEU A 70 10.12 15.65 -3.78
N VAL A 71 9.99 16.92 -3.41
CA VAL A 71 10.68 17.47 -2.24
C VAL A 71 9.89 17.15 -0.97
N LEU A 72 10.55 16.57 0.02
CA LEU A 72 10.07 16.49 1.40
C LEU A 72 10.65 17.65 2.20
N PHE A 73 9.78 18.43 2.84
CA PHE A 73 10.14 19.59 3.66
C PHE A 73 10.29 19.23 5.15
N ASP A 74 11.09 19.99 5.89
CA ASP A 74 11.27 19.83 7.34
C ASP A 74 10.08 20.45 8.11
N GLU A 75 9.49 21.51 7.55
CA GLU A 75 8.31 22.19 8.06
C GLU A 75 7.25 22.35 6.96
N PRO A 76 5.95 22.36 7.33
CA PRO A 76 4.89 22.66 6.37
C PRO A 76 4.96 24.13 5.93
N ASP A 77 4.82 24.40 4.63
CA ASP A 77 4.82 25.76 4.04
C ASP A 77 6.17 26.51 4.09
N ASN A 78 7.30 25.79 4.23
CA ASN A 78 8.65 26.36 4.12
C ASN A 78 9.46 25.67 3.01
N GLU A 79 9.41 26.23 1.80
CA GLU A 79 10.09 25.68 0.63
C GLU A 79 11.62 25.66 0.75
N GLU A 80 12.19 26.53 1.59
CA GLU A 80 13.65 26.62 1.80
C GLU A 80 14.17 25.54 2.75
N ALA A 81 13.30 24.94 3.57
CA ALA A 81 13.64 23.91 4.54
C ALA A 81 13.44 22.50 3.94
N THR A 82 14.28 22.12 2.98
CA THR A 82 14.25 20.79 2.36
C THR A 82 14.97 19.73 3.21
N THR A 83 14.32 18.59 3.44
CA THR A 83 14.90 17.44 4.15
C THR A 83 15.49 16.41 3.18
N SER A 84 14.71 15.97 2.18
CA SER A 84 15.13 14.93 1.24
C SER A 84 14.26 14.91 -0.03
N LEU A 85 14.69 14.16 -1.04
CA LEU A 85 13.89 13.85 -2.24
C LEU A 85 13.26 12.46 -2.12
N ILE A 86 12.04 12.31 -2.64
CA ILE A 86 11.31 11.04 -2.70
C ILE A 86 10.80 10.80 -4.12
N HIS A 87 10.94 9.59 -4.64
CA HIS A 87 10.48 9.28 -5.99
C HIS A 87 8.96 9.23 -6.09
N THR A 88 8.42 9.69 -7.22
CA THR A 88 7.02 9.45 -7.59
C THR A 88 6.71 7.95 -7.59
N GLY A 89 5.49 7.59 -7.20
CA GLY A 89 5.05 6.20 -7.04
C GLY A 89 5.40 5.58 -5.69
N THR A 90 6.12 6.29 -4.81
CA THR A 90 6.50 5.76 -3.50
C THR A 90 5.31 5.70 -2.55
N ALA A 91 5.07 4.54 -1.95
CA ALA A 91 4.11 4.41 -0.85
C ALA A 91 4.69 4.92 0.47
N VAL A 92 3.92 5.75 1.18
CA VAL A 92 4.29 6.37 2.45
C VAL A 92 3.18 6.25 3.47
N VAL A 93 3.55 6.15 4.74
CA VAL A 93 2.61 6.22 5.86
C VAL A 93 2.41 7.68 6.25
N VAL A 94 1.15 8.08 6.49
CA VAL A 94 0.81 9.40 7.01
C VAL A 94 0.80 9.37 8.54
N HIS A 95 1.54 10.30 9.16
CA HIS A 95 1.62 10.47 10.61
C HIS A 95 0.85 11.68 11.12
N GLU A 96 0.73 12.73 10.32
CA GLU A 96 0.04 13.97 10.69
C GLU A 96 -0.50 14.66 9.44
N ILE A 97 -1.60 15.39 9.57
CA ILE A 97 -2.11 16.31 8.55
C ILE A 97 -2.11 17.72 9.13
N ARG A 98 -1.36 18.63 8.53
CA ARG A 98 -1.36 20.05 8.89
C ARG A 98 -2.28 20.81 7.95
N GLN A 99 -3.18 21.60 8.50
CA GLN A 99 -3.99 22.57 7.76
C GLN A 99 -3.42 23.97 7.99
N THR A 100 -3.04 24.65 6.91
CA THR A 100 -2.53 26.02 6.92
C THR A 100 -3.37 26.93 6.03
N GLY A 101 -3.15 28.23 6.18
CA GLY A 101 -3.82 29.30 5.46
C GLY A 101 -5.25 29.59 5.94
N PRO A 102 -5.88 30.63 5.36
CA PRO A 102 -7.25 30.98 5.66
C PRO A 102 -8.19 29.79 5.44
N GLN A 103 -9.00 29.48 6.45
CA GLN A 103 -9.96 28.35 6.44
C GLN A 103 -9.32 26.96 6.30
N GLY A 104 -8.01 26.80 6.48
CA GLY A 104 -7.34 25.49 6.39
C GLY A 104 -7.35 24.90 4.98
N LEU A 105 -7.34 25.77 3.96
CA LEU A 105 -7.40 25.40 2.55
C LEU A 105 -6.11 24.77 2.03
N ARG A 106 -4.96 25.06 2.65
CA ARG A 106 -3.71 24.36 2.35
C ARG A 106 -3.58 23.19 3.29
N ARG A 107 -3.22 22.04 2.74
CA ARG A 107 -3.03 20.83 3.52
C ARG A 107 -1.67 20.23 3.21
N PHE A 108 -0.93 19.90 4.27
CA PHE A 108 0.34 19.19 4.19
C PHE A 108 0.24 17.89 4.97
N TYR A 109 0.93 16.87 4.51
CA TYR A 109 1.00 15.57 5.13
C TYR A 109 2.40 15.35 5.65
N ARG A 110 2.53 14.99 6.93
CA ARG A 110 3.78 14.46 7.45
C ARG A 110 3.83 12.99 7.13
N VAL A 111 4.76 12.60 6.27
CA VAL A 111 4.83 11.27 5.69
C VAL A 111 6.16 10.60 5.96
N GLN A 112 6.14 9.27 6.08
CA GLN A 112 7.35 8.46 6.19
C GLN A 112 7.35 7.34 5.15
N ALA A 113 8.43 7.22 4.38
CA ALA A 113 8.63 6.10 3.47
C ALA A 113 9.18 4.87 4.21
N LEU A 114 9.07 3.69 3.60
CA LEU A 114 9.56 2.42 4.17
C LEU A 114 11.09 2.42 4.44
N ASN A 115 11.85 3.19 3.66
CA ASN A 115 13.30 3.36 3.85
C ASN A 115 13.64 4.31 5.02
N GLY A 116 12.64 4.88 5.69
CA GLY A 116 12.80 5.77 6.84
C GLY A 116 12.83 7.26 6.53
N GLN A 117 12.81 7.67 5.26
CA GLN A 117 12.71 9.09 4.88
C GLN A 117 11.42 9.70 5.46
N LEU A 118 11.55 10.85 6.11
CA LEU A 118 10.47 11.55 6.82
C LEU A 118 10.46 13.02 6.42
N GLY A 119 9.28 13.58 6.20
CA GLY A 119 9.11 15.01 5.98
C GLY A 119 7.67 15.39 5.69
N TRP A 120 7.48 16.65 5.32
CA TRP A 120 6.20 17.22 4.92
C TRP A 120 6.08 17.28 3.41
N ILE A 121 4.89 16.97 2.91
CA ILE A 121 4.56 17.07 1.49
C ILE A 121 3.19 17.73 1.31
N SER A 122 3.04 18.51 0.24
CA SER A 122 1.76 19.12 -0.14
C SER A 122 0.71 18.07 -0.47
N ASP A 123 -0.55 18.35 -0.16
CA ASP A 123 -1.68 17.50 -0.53
C ASP A 123 -1.81 17.28 -2.04
N TYR A 124 -1.34 18.22 -2.83
CA TYR A 124 -1.28 18.12 -4.29
C TYR A 124 -0.59 16.83 -4.77
N TYR A 125 0.45 16.38 -4.07
CA TYR A 125 1.23 15.18 -4.43
C TYR A 125 0.71 13.90 -3.76
N VAL A 126 -0.34 13.97 -2.93
CA VAL A 126 -0.82 12.81 -2.17
C VAL A 126 -1.96 12.12 -2.90
N ARG A 127 -1.77 10.84 -3.22
CA ARG A 127 -2.77 9.96 -3.83
C ARG A 127 -3.27 8.95 -2.79
N ARG A 128 -4.50 9.17 -2.31
CA ARG A 128 -5.19 8.24 -1.38
C ARG A 128 -5.82 7.05 -2.11
N VAL A 129 -6.12 7.23 -3.38
CA VAL A 129 -6.62 6.21 -4.30
C VAL A 129 -5.58 6.06 -5.40
N VAL A 130 -5.29 4.82 -5.73
CA VAL A 130 -4.41 4.39 -6.84
C VAL A 130 -5.19 3.40 -7.71
N TYR A 131 -4.63 3.00 -8.84
CA TYR A 131 -5.34 2.17 -9.81
C TYR A 131 -4.57 0.89 -10.10
N LEU A 132 -5.30 -0.23 -10.18
CA LEU A 132 -4.74 -1.48 -10.64
C LEU A 132 -4.78 -1.53 -12.16
N PHE A 133 -3.62 -1.66 -12.79
CA PHE A 133 -3.46 -1.63 -14.23
C PHE A 133 -2.52 -2.71 -14.74
N ASP A 134 -2.98 -3.45 -15.74
CA ASP A 134 -2.18 -4.30 -16.61
C ASP A 134 -2.11 -3.71 -18.03
N GLU A 135 -0.89 -3.64 -18.57
CA GLU A 135 -0.57 -3.08 -19.89
C GLU A 135 -1.26 -3.83 -21.04
N ASN A 136 -1.55 -5.12 -20.83
CA ASN A 136 -2.23 -5.94 -21.83
C ASN A 136 -3.75 -5.72 -21.85
N GLY A 137 -4.27 -4.82 -21.02
CA GLY A 137 -5.69 -4.56 -20.93
C GLY A 137 -6.46 -5.62 -20.14
N THR A 138 -5.77 -6.55 -19.46
CA THR A 138 -6.43 -7.68 -18.79
C THR A 138 -6.81 -7.35 -17.35
N ALA A 139 -7.66 -8.20 -16.79
CA ALA A 139 -8.09 -8.07 -15.40
C ALA A 139 -6.94 -8.48 -14.46
N VAL A 140 -6.73 -7.72 -13.39
CA VAL A 140 -5.63 -7.92 -12.44
C VAL A 140 -6.04 -8.91 -11.35
N SER A 141 -5.19 -9.88 -11.07
CA SER A 141 -5.42 -10.87 -10.00
C SER A 141 -4.98 -10.35 -8.65
N LEU A 142 -5.84 -10.50 -7.64
CA LEU A 142 -5.52 -10.26 -6.23
C LEU A 142 -5.31 -11.60 -5.53
N LEU A 143 -4.24 -11.71 -4.75
CA LEU A 143 -3.80 -12.96 -4.14
C LEU A 143 -4.02 -12.96 -2.61
N ALA A 144 -4.10 -14.16 -2.02
CA ALA A 144 -4.22 -14.34 -0.57
C ALA A 144 -2.92 -13.99 0.20
N ALA A 145 -1.79 -14.08 -0.47
CA ALA A 145 -0.43 -13.81 0.00
C ALA A 145 0.45 -13.52 -1.23
N PRO A 146 1.67 -12.97 -1.08
CA PRO A 146 2.66 -12.92 -2.16
C PRO A 146 2.86 -14.31 -2.77
N ASP A 147 2.79 -14.41 -4.10
CA ASP A 147 2.84 -15.67 -4.87
C ASP A 147 1.80 -16.73 -4.43
N GLY A 148 0.75 -16.29 -3.75
CA GLY A 148 -0.29 -17.14 -3.19
C GLY A 148 -1.37 -17.53 -4.21
N LYS A 149 -2.45 -18.10 -3.70
CA LYS A 149 -3.64 -18.38 -4.51
C LYS A 149 -4.39 -17.09 -4.79
N GLU A 150 -4.94 -17.00 -6.00
CA GLU A 150 -5.90 -15.95 -6.35
C GLU A 150 -7.13 -16.01 -5.45
N VAL A 151 -7.53 -14.83 -4.95
CA VAL A 151 -8.76 -14.64 -4.16
C VAL A 151 -9.82 -13.87 -4.94
N ALA A 152 -9.40 -13.03 -5.89
CA ALA A 152 -10.29 -12.27 -6.75
C ALA A 152 -9.56 -11.85 -8.03
N GLN A 153 -10.35 -11.58 -9.07
CA GLN A 153 -9.88 -10.92 -10.28
C GLN A 153 -10.69 -9.64 -10.46
N VAL A 154 -10.01 -8.50 -10.62
CA VAL A 154 -10.63 -7.19 -10.73
C VAL A 154 -10.41 -6.60 -12.12
N ALA A 155 -11.37 -5.80 -12.59
CA ALA A 155 -11.27 -5.19 -13.92
C ALA A 155 -10.00 -4.32 -14.03
N ASN A 156 -9.47 -4.19 -15.24
CA ASN A 156 -8.37 -3.27 -15.47
C ASN A 156 -8.78 -1.84 -15.10
N VAL A 157 -7.86 -1.05 -14.56
CA VAL A 157 -8.10 0.32 -14.08
C VAL A 157 -9.05 0.39 -12.87
N THR A 158 -9.05 -0.63 -12.02
CA THR A 158 -9.87 -0.63 -10.79
C THR A 158 -9.25 0.31 -9.73
N PRO A 159 -10.00 1.26 -9.15
CA PRO A 159 -9.51 2.11 -8.08
C PRO A 159 -9.40 1.35 -6.76
N VAL A 160 -8.26 1.50 -6.08
CA VAL A 160 -7.96 0.84 -4.81
C VAL A 160 -7.30 1.79 -3.82
N ILE A 161 -7.38 1.43 -2.54
CA ILE A 161 -6.65 2.07 -1.44
C ILE A 161 -5.53 1.14 -0.97
N ILE A 162 -4.35 1.71 -0.70
CA ILE A 162 -3.22 0.98 -0.14
C ILE A 162 -3.50 0.74 1.34
N LYS A 163 -3.40 -0.52 1.78
CA LYS A 163 -3.55 -0.91 3.18
C LYS A 163 -2.21 -1.12 3.86
N GLU A 164 -1.28 -1.73 3.16
CA GLU A 164 0.06 -1.97 3.66
C GLU A 164 1.02 -2.28 2.51
N PRO A 165 2.09 -1.50 2.32
CA PRO A 165 3.19 -1.89 1.47
C PRO A 165 4.20 -2.72 2.28
N THR A 166 4.42 -3.99 1.91
CA THR A 166 5.49 -4.80 2.52
C THR A 166 6.69 -4.87 1.59
N GLY A 167 7.48 -3.79 1.58
CA GLY A 167 8.65 -3.68 0.70
C GLY A 167 8.31 -3.21 -0.71
N ALA A 168 9.22 -3.51 -1.64
CA ALA A 168 9.20 -2.94 -2.99
C ALA A 168 8.28 -3.70 -3.98
N ASP A 169 7.98 -4.97 -3.74
CA ASP A 169 7.44 -5.84 -4.79
C ASP A 169 5.95 -6.17 -4.61
N TRP A 170 5.44 -6.18 -3.37
CA TRP A 170 4.08 -6.63 -3.06
C TRP A 170 3.39 -5.74 -2.05
N TRP A 171 2.20 -5.25 -2.41
CA TRP A 171 1.36 -4.45 -1.52
C TRP A 171 0.00 -5.09 -1.28
N ILE A 172 -0.57 -4.83 -0.11
CA ILE A 172 -1.96 -5.14 0.22
C ILE A 172 -2.81 -3.94 -0.20
N VAL A 173 -3.81 -4.21 -1.02
CA VAL A 173 -4.76 -3.21 -1.53
C VAL A 173 -6.20 -3.65 -1.23
N GLN A 174 -7.08 -2.67 -1.06
CA GLN A 174 -8.52 -2.87 -0.97
C GLN A 174 -9.21 -2.06 -2.07
N THR A 175 -10.22 -2.62 -2.72
CA THR A 175 -11.10 -1.84 -3.61
C THR A 175 -11.71 -0.66 -2.83
N VAL A 176 -11.94 0.47 -3.51
CA VAL A 176 -12.55 1.65 -2.85
C VAL A 176 -13.94 1.33 -2.30
N GLU A 177 -14.66 0.42 -2.94
CA GLU A 177 -15.97 -0.08 -2.52
C GLU A 177 -15.90 -0.95 -1.25
N GLY A 178 -14.69 -1.42 -0.90
CA GLY A 178 -14.40 -2.15 0.33
C GLY A 178 -14.71 -3.64 0.29
N ASP A 179 -15.17 -4.15 -0.85
CA ASP A 179 -15.65 -5.51 -1.05
C ASP A 179 -14.53 -6.54 -1.29
N VAL A 180 -13.36 -6.10 -1.78
CA VAL A 180 -12.24 -6.99 -2.10
C VAL A 180 -10.94 -6.47 -1.48
N LEU A 181 -10.21 -7.37 -0.82
CA LEU A 181 -8.89 -7.14 -0.21
C LEU A 181 -7.93 -8.24 -0.70
N GLY A 182 -6.72 -7.87 -1.10
CA GLY A 182 -5.71 -8.85 -1.49
C GLY A 182 -4.35 -8.26 -1.76
N TRP A 183 -3.41 -9.16 -2.03
CA TRP A 183 -2.04 -8.88 -2.40
C TRP A 183 -1.91 -8.68 -3.92
N VAL A 184 -1.10 -7.71 -4.33
CA VAL A 184 -0.80 -7.44 -5.73
C VAL A 184 0.64 -6.98 -5.89
N GLN A 185 1.25 -7.27 -7.05
CA GLN A 185 2.58 -6.76 -7.37
C GLN A 185 2.52 -5.25 -7.59
N THR A 186 3.55 -4.54 -7.14
CA THR A 186 3.63 -3.08 -7.22
C THR A 186 3.65 -2.57 -8.65
N GLU A 187 4.14 -3.36 -9.60
CA GLU A 187 4.16 -3.00 -11.03
C GLU A 187 2.76 -2.76 -11.61
N PHE A 188 1.74 -3.41 -11.06
CA PHE A 188 0.34 -3.22 -11.45
C PHE A 188 -0.31 -2.02 -10.77
N ILE A 189 0.37 -1.33 -9.85
CA ILE A 189 -0.20 -0.19 -9.14
C ILE A 189 0.26 1.10 -9.82
N LYS A 190 -0.72 1.91 -10.22
CA LYS A 190 -0.48 3.15 -10.96
C LYS A 190 -1.20 4.33 -10.32
N GLU A 191 -0.63 5.51 -10.54
CA GLU A 191 -1.07 6.77 -9.93
C GLU A 191 -2.31 7.36 -10.62
N SER A 192 -2.57 6.95 -11.87
CA SER A 192 -3.60 7.50 -12.76
C SER A 192 -4.41 6.39 -13.45
N PRO A 193 -5.70 6.63 -13.75
CA PRO A 193 -6.51 5.70 -14.52
C PRO A 193 -6.29 5.77 -16.04
N GLU A 194 -5.59 6.79 -16.52
CA GLU A 194 -5.58 7.14 -17.95
C GLU A 194 -4.64 6.22 -18.76
N PRO A 195 -5.14 5.34 -19.65
CA PRO A 195 -4.34 4.28 -20.30
C PRO A 195 -3.22 4.79 -21.22
N GLU A 196 -3.40 5.98 -21.81
CA GLU A 196 -2.44 6.60 -22.73
C GLU A 196 -1.10 6.91 -22.05
N PHE A 197 -1.09 7.06 -20.71
CA PHE A 197 0.10 7.31 -19.90
C PHE A 197 0.76 6.02 -19.44
N LEU A 198 -0.03 4.97 -19.24
CA LEU A 198 0.44 3.70 -18.67
C LEU A 198 1.21 2.84 -19.67
N LEU A 199 1.15 3.19 -20.97
CA LEU A 199 1.79 2.47 -22.08
C LEU A 199 3.09 3.14 -22.61
N ASN A 200 3.45 4.34 -22.13
CA ASN A 200 4.67 5.03 -22.56
C ASN A 200 5.88 4.57 -21.74
N GLN A 201 6.77 3.79 -22.34
CA GLN A 201 8.00 3.27 -21.70
C GLN A 201 9.08 4.32 -21.34
N GLN A 202 8.79 5.63 -21.39
CA GLN A 202 9.70 6.62 -20.80
C GLN A 202 9.75 6.55 -19.26
N HIS A 203 8.91 5.70 -18.65
CA HIS A 203 8.74 5.47 -17.22
C HIS A 203 9.50 4.25 -16.67
N THR A 204 10.62 3.86 -17.29
CA THR A 204 11.45 2.80 -16.69
C THR A 204 12.10 3.39 -15.44
N HIS A 205 11.67 2.93 -14.27
CA HIS A 205 12.29 3.23 -12.98
C HIS A 205 13.70 2.63 -12.96
N GLU A 206 14.70 3.35 -13.45
CA GLU A 206 16.09 2.97 -13.20
C GLU A 206 16.48 3.36 -11.76
N PRO A 207 17.16 2.45 -11.03
CA PRO A 207 17.53 2.62 -9.62
C PRO A 207 18.65 3.63 -9.36
#